data_AF-A0A1X6NLG4-F1
#
_entry.id   AF-A0A1X6NLG4-F1
#
_cell.length_a   1.000
_cell.length_b   1.000
_cell.length_c   1.000
_cell.angle_alpha   90.00
_cell.angle_beta   90.00
_cell.angle_gamma   90.00
#
_symmetry.space_group_name_H-M   'P 1'
#
loop_
_entity.id
_entity.type
_entity.pdbx_description
1 polymer ?
#
loop_
_entity_poly.entity_id
_entity_poly.type
_entity_poly.pdbx_seq_one_letter_code
_entity_poly.pdbx_strand_id
1 'polypeptide(L)'
;MTAFVSPALPLSRVASAGAPPQTLTPRSRPAGRATPFSRPRRVRAPAPVAPTAIYQTGYGGPPLPDAPVRTVTVTVMEKNGKDSFKTTEVEVSTDQDMRSALQAAGIDVYTLRGKLTNCGGGASCGTCKVDVVEGGGLCNGVSGREDRKLDGQPESWRLACQLKVLGDVTIRTKPQA
;
A
#
# COMPACT_ATOMS: atom_id res chain seq x y z
N MET A 1 58.33 5.82 10.91
CA MET A 1 58.53 7.02 10.07
C MET A 1 57.56 6.87 8.91
N THR A 2 56.45 7.59 8.75
CA THR A 2 56.08 8.97 9.10
C THR A 2 54.55 9.02 9.29
N ALA A 3 54.11 9.67 10.37
CA ALA A 3 52.71 9.92 10.67
C ALA A 3 52.26 11.21 9.96
N PHE A 4 51.11 11.18 9.26
CA PHE A 4 50.43 12.38 8.78
C PHE A 4 49.16 12.58 9.59
N VAL A 5 49.26 13.49 10.56
CA VAL A 5 48.17 14.05 11.35
C VAL A 5 47.52 15.17 10.53
N SER A 6 46.23 15.07 10.25
CA SER A 6 45.44 16.19 9.71
C SER A 6 44.64 16.88 10.82
N PRO A 7 44.60 18.22 10.86
CA PRO A 7 44.00 18.98 11.95
C PRO A 7 42.48 19.16 11.79
N ALA A 8 41.83 19.23 12.95
CA ALA A 8 40.40 19.51 13.13
C ALA A 8 40.02 20.93 12.69
N LEU A 9 38.87 21.05 12.02
CA LEU A 9 38.25 22.33 11.68
C LEU A 9 37.37 22.85 12.83
N PRO A 10 37.33 24.18 13.05
CA PRO A 10 36.64 24.78 14.19
C PRO A 10 35.12 24.92 14.00
N LEU A 11 34.40 24.56 15.06
CA LEU A 11 32.98 24.85 15.30
C LEU A 11 32.76 26.37 15.40
N SER A 12 32.14 26.96 14.38
CA SER A 12 31.64 28.34 14.45
C SER A 12 30.17 28.34 14.86
N ARG A 13 29.93 28.73 16.11
CA ARG A 13 28.62 29.15 16.63
C ARG A 13 28.18 30.43 15.94
N VAL A 14 26.97 30.45 15.39
CA VAL A 14 26.18 31.69 15.29
C VAL A 14 24.81 31.41 15.89
N ALA A 15 24.60 32.01 17.07
CA ALA A 15 23.30 32.16 17.68
C ALA A 15 22.55 33.28 16.95
N SER A 16 21.32 33.00 16.52
CA SER A 16 20.34 34.05 16.18
C SER A 16 19.14 33.88 17.09
N ALA A 17 18.87 34.93 17.84
CA ALA A 17 17.76 35.08 18.75
C ALA A 17 16.43 35.26 18.00
N GLY A 18 15.33 34.88 18.68
CA GLY A 18 14.12 35.69 18.69
C GLY A 18 12.99 35.29 17.73
N ALA A 19 12.14 34.37 18.17
CA ALA A 19 10.70 34.51 17.99
C ALA A 19 9.99 33.88 19.21
N PRO A 20 9.33 34.66 20.09
CA PRO A 20 8.54 34.08 21.18
C PRO A 20 7.32 33.34 20.61
N PRO A 21 6.87 32.24 21.25
CA PRO A 21 5.67 31.53 20.83
C PRO A 21 4.45 32.44 20.98
N GLN A 22 3.68 32.58 19.91
CA GLN A 22 2.38 33.25 19.92
C GLN A 22 1.44 32.48 20.85
N THR A 23 1.18 33.05 22.03
CA THR A 23 0.22 32.52 23.00
C THR A 23 -1.18 32.62 22.40
N LEU A 24 -1.72 31.49 21.95
CA LEU A 24 -3.13 31.37 21.53
C LEU A 24 -4.02 31.57 22.76
N THR A 25 -4.53 32.79 22.93
CA THR A 25 -5.57 33.07 23.91
C THR A 25 -6.85 32.31 23.51
N PRO A 26 -7.48 31.54 24.41
CA PRO A 26 -8.79 30.97 24.12
C PRO A 26 -9.80 32.11 23.97
N ARG A 27 -10.33 32.27 22.77
CA ARG A 27 -11.43 33.19 22.47
C ARG A 27 -12.63 32.76 23.32
N SER A 28 -12.97 33.55 24.32
CA SER A 28 -14.16 33.35 25.15
C SER A 28 -15.40 33.31 24.24
N ARG A 29 -16.10 32.17 24.24
CA ARG A 29 -17.42 32.05 23.61
C ARG A 29 -18.39 32.95 24.39
N PRO A 30 -19.07 33.93 23.77
CA PRO A 30 -20.18 34.59 24.45
C PRO A 30 -21.28 33.55 24.71
N ALA A 31 -21.77 33.51 25.94
CA ALA A 31 -22.87 32.66 26.35
C ALA A 31 -24.10 33.00 25.49
N GLY A 32 -24.42 32.12 24.54
CA GLY A 32 -25.65 32.18 23.76
C GLY A 32 -26.84 32.05 24.69
N ARG A 33 -27.55 33.17 24.87
CA ARG A 33 -28.83 33.25 25.58
C ARG A 33 -29.81 32.27 24.93
N ALA A 34 -30.29 31.30 25.70
CA ALA A 34 -31.27 30.33 25.24
C ALA A 34 -32.58 31.06 24.88
N THR A 35 -32.89 31.15 23.60
CA THR A 35 -34.20 31.61 23.13
C THR A 35 -35.22 30.49 23.33
N PRO A 36 -36.42 30.76 23.86
CA PRO A 36 -37.41 29.73 24.13
C PRO A 36 -37.90 29.07 22.83
N PHE A 37 -38.07 27.76 22.91
CA PHE A 37 -38.65 26.83 21.93
C PHE A 37 -39.50 27.50 20.85
N SER A 38 -38.88 27.78 19.70
CA SER A 38 -39.61 28.03 18.46
C SER A 38 -40.19 26.70 18.01
N ARG A 39 -41.53 26.56 18.06
CA ARG A 39 -42.25 25.37 17.58
C ARG A 39 -41.74 24.98 16.19
N PRO A 40 -41.37 23.70 15.94
CA PRO A 40 -40.97 23.30 14.60
C PRO A 40 -42.19 23.47 13.68
N ARG A 41 -42.05 24.35 12.68
CA ARG A 41 -43.01 24.44 11.57
C ARG A 41 -43.01 23.07 10.90
N ARG A 42 -44.16 22.38 10.91
CA ARG A 42 -44.34 21.08 10.26
C ARG A 42 -44.14 21.28 8.75
N VAL A 43 -42.91 21.09 8.28
CA VAL A 43 -42.62 21.07 6.85
C VAL A 43 -43.28 19.81 6.31
N ARG A 44 -44.25 19.98 5.41
CA ARG A 44 -44.89 18.88 4.69
C ARG A 44 -43.80 18.13 3.92
N ALA A 45 -43.64 16.84 4.21
CA ALA A 45 -42.70 16.00 3.49
C ALA A 45 -43.02 16.08 1.97
N PRO A 46 -42.02 16.29 1.10
CA PRO A 46 -42.23 16.17 -0.34
C PRO A 46 -42.70 14.75 -0.65
N ALA A 47 -43.63 14.62 -1.59
CA ALA A 47 -44.13 13.33 -2.06
C ALA A 47 -42.95 12.44 -2.51
N PRO A 48 -43.02 11.11 -2.35
CA PRO A 48 -42.00 10.22 -2.86
C PRO A 48 -42.01 10.32 -4.39
N VAL A 49 -41.02 11.01 -4.95
CA VAL A 49 -40.67 10.88 -6.36
C VAL A 49 -40.11 9.47 -6.55
N ALA A 50 -40.78 8.70 -7.41
CA ALA A 50 -40.36 7.34 -7.75
C ALA A 50 -38.89 7.34 -8.20
N PRO A 51 -38.07 6.35 -7.77
CA PRO A 51 -36.66 6.31 -8.09
C PRO A 51 -36.48 5.73 -9.50
N THR A 52 -36.67 6.54 -10.53
CA THR A 52 -36.37 6.11 -11.92
C THR A 52 -35.33 6.97 -12.62
N ALA A 53 -34.68 7.92 -11.94
CA ALA A 53 -33.63 8.73 -12.56
C ALA A 53 -32.53 9.13 -11.56
N ILE A 54 -31.71 8.17 -11.12
CA ILE A 54 -30.43 8.46 -10.43
C ILE A 54 -29.21 7.93 -11.23
N TYR A 55 -29.44 7.32 -12.41
CA TYR A 55 -28.39 6.75 -13.26
C TYR A 55 -27.58 7.78 -14.08
N GLN A 56 -27.63 9.07 -13.71
CA GLN A 56 -26.87 10.12 -14.41
C GLN A 56 -25.66 10.64 -13.62
N THR A 57 -25.39 10.06 -12.45
CA THR A 57 -24.13 10.29 -11.74
C THR A 57 -23.11 9.28 -12.25
N GLY A 58 -21.94 9.75 -12.72
CA GLY A 58 -20.86 8.93 -13.28
C GLY A 58 -20.17 7.97 -12.31
N TYR A 59 -20.93 7.30 -11.43
CA TYR A 59 -20.45 6.12 -10.73
C TYR A 59 -20.33 5.01 -11.76
N GLY A 60 -19.10 4.67 -12.12
CA GLY A 60 -18.80 3.39 -12.74
C GLY A 60 -19.48 2.32 -11.89
N GLY A 61 -20.51 1.69 -12.46
CA GLY A 61 -21.26 0.65 -11.78
C GLY A 61 -20.32 -0.47 -11.31
N PRO A 62 -20.79 -1.37 -10.42
CA PRO A 62 -20.06 -2.60 -10.13
C PRO A 62 -19.62 -3.23 -11.47
N PRO A 63 -18.36 -3.68 -11.58
CA PRO A 63 -17.85 -4.22 -12.84
C PRO A 63 -18.83 -5.27 -13.34
N LEU A 64 -19.21 -5.16 -14.62
CA LEU A 64 -20.12 -6.13 -15.24
C LEU A 64 -19.56 -7.53 -14.99
N PRO A 65 -20.38 -8.49 -14.55
CA PRO A 65 -19.94 -9.85 -14.20
C PRO A 65 -19.31 -10.63 -15.37
N ASP A 66 -19.36 -10.10 -16.59
CA ASP A 66 -18.99 -10.79 -17.83
C ASP A 66 -17.87 -10.09 -18.63
N ALA A 67 -17.20 -9.08 -18.07
CA ALA A 67 -16.04 -8.49 -18.75
C ALA A 67 -14.87 -9.50 -18.81
N PRO A 68 -14.25 -9.72 -19.98
CA PRO A 68 -13.14 -10.67 -20.09
C PRO A 68 -11.94 -10.17 -19.29
N VAL A 69 -11.68 -10.81 -18.14
CA VAL A 69 -10.46 -10.58 -17.35
C VAL A 69 -9.26 -11.08 -18.15
N ARG A 70 -8.26 -10.20 -18.33
CA ARG A 70 -7.01 -10.59 -18.98
C ARG A 70 -6.24 -11.50 -18.04
N THR A 71 -5.90 -12.69 -18.51
CA THR A 71 -5.04 -13.64 -17.81
C THR A 71 -3.62 -13.56 -18.36
N VAL A 72 -2.67 -13.82 -17.48
CA VAL A 72 -1.23 -13.70 -17.72
C VAL A 72 -0.54 -14.88 -17.05
N THR A 73 0.54 -15.37 -17.66
CA THR A 73 1.29 -16.51 -17.12
C THR A 73 2.43 -16.00 -16.25
N VAL A 74 2.44 -16.40 -14.99
CA VAL A 74 3.50 -16.05 -14.03
C VAL A 74 4.31 -17.30 -13.71
N THR A 75 5.62 -17.21 -13.89
CA THR A 75 6.56 -18.27 -13.52
C THR A 75 7.04 -18.03 -12.09
N VAL A 76 6.76 -18.98 -11.19
CA VAL A 76 7.04 -18.86 -9.76
C VAL A 76 8.14 -19.83 -9.37
N MET A 77 9.22 -19.31 -8.81
CA MET A 77 10.34 -20.06 -8.28
C MET A 77 10.21 -20.21 -6.76
N GLU A 78 9.81 -21.39 -6.31
CA GLU A 78 9.71 -21.76 -4.90
C GLU A 78 11.00 -22.39 -4.38
N LYS A 79 11.43 -22.00 -3.18
CA LYS A 79 12.60 -22.62 -2.55
C LYS A 79 12.28 -24.04 -2.07
N ASN A 80 12.95 -25.04 -2.62
CA ASN A 80 12.83 -26.46 -2.25
C ASN A 80 14.17 -27.00 -1.73
N GLY A 81 14.63 -26.50 -0.58
CA GLY A 81 15.94 -26.87 0.01
C GLY A 81 16.87 -25.68 0.18
N LYS A 82 18.18 -25.94 0.34
CA LYS A 82 19.17 -24.85 0.48
C LYS A 82 19.46 -24.16 -0.86
N ASP A 83 19.58 -24.94 -1.95
CA ASP A 83 20.06 -24.45 -3.24
C ASP A 83 19.15 -24.78 -4.45
N SER A 84 18.04 -25.48 -4.23
CA SER A 84 17.12 -25.90 -5.29
C SER A 84 15.84 -25.07 -5.31
N PHE A 85 15.45 -24.63 -6.52
CA PHE A 85 14.18 -23.95 -6.78
C PHE A 85 13.25 -24.87 -7.59
N LYS A 86 12.00 -24.96 -7.16
CA LYS A 86 10.91 -25.58 -7.91
C LYS A 86 10.21 -24.48 -8.70
N THR A 87 10.14 -24.67 -10.02
CA THR A 87 9.42 -23.76 -10.90
C THR A 87 7.99 -24.23 -11.10
N THR A 88 7.02 -23.35 -10.87
CA THR A 88 5.60 -23.59 -11.07
C THR A 88 5.03 -22.47 -11.93
N GLU A 89 4.27 -22.80 -12.96
CA GLU A 89 3.54 -21.82 -13.78
C GLU A 89 2.14 -21.62 -13.21
N VAL A 90 1.73 -20.35 -13.10
CA VAL A 90 0.42 -19.97 -12.55
C VAL A 90 -0.23 -18.96 -13.47
N GLU A 91 -1.46 -19.22 -13.87
CA GLU A 91 -2.28 -18.24 -14.59
C GLU A 91 -2.92 -17.27 -13.59
N VAL A 92 -2.67 -15.97 -13.78
CA VAL A 92 -3.13 -14.91 -12.89
C VAL A 92 -3.90 -13.87 -13.68
N SER A 93 -4.99 -13.36 -13.13
CA SER A 93 -5.70 -12.22 -13.73
C SER A 93 -4.98 -10.90 -13.42
N THR A 94 -4.95 -9.97 -14.37
CA THR A 94 -4.25 -8.68 -14.21
C THR A 94 -4.79 -7.80 -13.08
N ASP A 95 -6.03 -8.02 -12.66
CA ASP A 95 -6.69 -7.22 -11.64
C ASP A 95 -6.41 -7.69 -10.21
N GLN A 96 -5.96 -8.94 -10.06
CA GLN A 96 -5.70 -9.59 -8.79
C GLN A 96 -4.32 -9.25 -8.22
N ASP A 97 -4.21 -9.31 -6.89
CA ASP A 97 -2.93 -9.21 -6.22
C ASP A 97 -2.19 -10.55 -6.24
N MET A 98 -0.86 -10.49 -6.38
CA MET A 98 -0.04 -11.70 -6.47
C MET A 98 -0.08 -12.55 -5.21
N ARG A 99 -0.30 -11.98 -4.02
CA ARG A 99 -0.44 -12.79 -2.80
C ARG A 99 -1.64 -13.71 -2.91
N SER A 100 -2.81 -13.20 -3.25
CA SER A 100 -4.04 -13.99 -3.34
C SER A 100 -3.93 -15.04 -4.45
N ALA A 101 -3.37 -14.67 -5.60
CA ALA A 101 -3.15 -15.57 -6.73
C ALA A 101 -2.21 -16.75 -6.36
N LEU A 102 -1.09 -16.47 -5.69
CA LEU A 102 -0.16 -17.50 -5.23
C LEU A 102 -0.78 -18.41 -4.18
N GLN A 103 -1.55 -17.85 -3.24
CA GLN A 103 -2.26 -18.64 -2.23
C GLN A 103 -3.32 -19.56 -2.85
N ALA A 104 -4.03 -19.10 -3.89
CA ALA A 104 -4.98 -19.91 -4.63
C ALA A 104 -4.30 -21.07 -5.37
N ALA A 105 -3.09 -20.85 -5.89
CA ALA A 105 -2.25 -21.88 -6.49
C ALA A 105 -1.58 -22.83 -5.47
N GLY A 106 -1.81 -22.63 -4.17
CA GLY A 106 -1.18 -23.41 -3.10
C GLY A 106 0.29 -23.08 -2.85
N ILE A 107 0.78 -21.98 -3.41
CA ILE A 107 2.16 -21.52 -3.27
C ILE A 107 2.29 -20.66 -2.02
N ASP A 108 3.19 -21.07 -1.12
CA ASP A 108 3.37 -20.40 0.15
C ASP A 108 4.34 -19.21 0.05
N VAL A 109 3.78 -18.00 0.05
CA VAL A 109 4.53 -16.73 0.06
C VAL A 109 5.18 -16.45 1.41
N TYR A 110 4.64 -16.99 2.50
CA TYR A 110 5.02 -16.61 3.86
C TYR A 110 6.04 -17.56 4.49
N THR A 111 6.97 -17.01 5.25
CA THR A 111 7.71 -17.80 6.24
C THR A 111 6.81 -18.17 7.42
N LEU A 112 7.24 -19.12 8.27
CA LEU A 112 6.45 -19.56 9.44
C LEU A 112 5.99 -18.37 10.31
N ARG A 113 6.90 -17.44 10.62
CA ARG A 113 6.57 -16.20 11.36
C ARG A 113 5.66 -15.28 10.55
N GLY A 114 5.87 -15.21 9.24
CA GLY A 114 5.05 -14.42 8.32
C GLY A 114 3.58 -14.83 8.36
N LYS A 115 3.28 -16.13 8.45
CA LYS A 115 1.89 -16.64 8.52
C LYS A 115 1.14 -16.11 9.75
N LEU A 116 1.81 -16.04 10.89
CA LEU A 116 1.20 -15.56 12.14
C LEU A 116 1.05 -14.03 12.22
N THR A 117 1.88 -13.28 11.49
CA THR A 117 2.00 -11.82 11.64
C THR A 117 1.64 -11.05 10.37
N ASN A 118 1.02 -11.70 9.39
CA ASN A 118 0.64 -11.05 8.14
C ASN A 118 -0.51 -10.05 8.33
N CYS A 119 -0.45 -8.95 7.57
CA CYS A 119 -1.46 -7.87 7.63
C CYS A 119 -2.63 -8.05 6.66
N GLY A 120 -2.78 -9.21 6.03
CA GLY A 120 -3.86 -9.45 5.07
C GLY A 120 -3.80 -8.64 3.77
N GLY A 121 -2.73 -7.88 3.50
CA GLY A 121 -2.55 -7.08 2.28
C GLY A 121 -2.56 -5.57 2.47
N GLY A 122 -2.55 -5.08 3.71
CA GLY A 122 -2.48 -3.63 4.00
C GLY A 122 -1.08 -2.98 3.84
N ALA A 123 -0.08 -3.71 3.33
CA ALA A 123 1.31 -3.26 3.19
C ALA A 123 1.96 -2.74 4.50
N SER A 124 1.51 -3.18 5.68
CA SER A 124 2.04 -2.72 6.98
C SER A 124 3.06 -3.66 7.61
N CYS A 125 2.95 -4.97 7.36
CA CYS A 125 3.81 -5.99 7.97
C CYS A 125 5.12 -6.28 7.23
N GLY A 126 5.16 -6.09 5.91
CA GLY A 126 6.33 -6.43 5.08
C GLY A 126 6.66 -7.93 5.01
N THR A 127 5.72 -8.83 5.34
CA THR A 127 5.99 -10.29 5.34
C THR A 127 5.73 -10.96 3.99
N CYS A 128 5.00 -10.31 3.08
CA CYS A 128 4.61 -10.83 1.76
C CYS A 128 5.71 -10.60 0.70
N LYS A 129 7.00 -10.73 1.05
CA LYS A 129 8.11 -10.36 0.16
C LYS A 129 8.31 -11.38 -0.96
N VAL A 130 8.47 -10.88 -2.17
CA VAL A 130 8.86 -11.63 -3.37
C VAL A 130 9.95 -10.86 -4.10
N ASP A 131 10.74 -11.58 -4.87
CA ASP A 131 11.83 -11.03 -5.66
C ASP A 131 11.45 -11.20 -7.13
N VAL A 132 11.30 -10.08 -7.85
CA VAL A 132 10.92 -10.06 -9.26
C VAL A 132 12.20 -10.21 -10.07
N VAL A 133 12.43 -11.40 -10.62
CA VAL A 133 13.65 -11.73 -11.35
C VAL A 133 13.59 -11.17 -12.77
N GLU A 134 12.42 -11.29 -13.41
CA GLU A 134 12.19 -10.84 -14.79
C GLU A 134 10.82 -10.18 -14.89
N GLY A 135 10.67 -9.23 -15.82
CA GLY A 135 9.38 -8.58 -16.05
C GLY A 135 9.03 -7.47 -15.04
N GLY A 136 10.00 -6.90 -14.32
CA GLY A 136 9.75 -5.80 -13.38
C GLY A 136 9.04 -4.57 -13.99
N GLY A 137 9.25 -4.31 -15.28
CA GLY A 137 8.55 -3.24 -16.02
C GLY A 137 7.11 -3.58 -16.45
N LEU A 138 6.71 -4.85 -16.34
CA LEU A 138 5.34 -5.34 -16.59
C LEU A 138 4.52 -5.43 -15.29
N CYS A 139 5.04 -4.85 -14.21
CA CYS A 139 4.37 -4.76 -12.93
C CYS A 139 3.84 -3.35 -12.70
N ASN A 140 2.88 -3.21 -11.78
CA ASN A 140 2.49 -1.90 -11.29
C ASN A 140 3.65 -1.16 -10.61
N GLY A 141 3.57 0.17 -10.57
CA GLY A 141 4.54 1.00 -9.86
C GLY A 141 4.63 0.69 -8.36
N VAL A 142 5.79 0.97 -7.77
CA VAL A 142 6.03 0.79 -6.33
C VAL A 142 5.20 1.79 -5.53
N SER A 143 4.47 1.30 -4.53
CA SER A 143 3.69 2.19 -3.65
C SER A 143 4.55 2.80 -2.54
N GLY A 144 4.25 4.01 -2.08
CA GLY A 144 5.03 4.64 -1.00
C GLY A 144 5.00 3.90 0.34
N ARG A 145 4.01 3.02 0.58
CA ARG A 145 4.01 2.14 1.76
C ARG A 145 4.95 0.95 1.59
N GLU A 146 4.98 0.40 0.38
CA GLU A 146 5.88 -0.69 0.01
C GLU A 146 7.34 -0.24 0.08
N ASP A 147 7.64 0.91 -0.52
CA ASP A 147 8.98 1.52 -0.52
C ASP A 147 9.54 1.65 0.91
N ARG A 148 8.77 2.25 1.82
CA ARG A 148 9.13 2.37 3.25
C ARG A 148 9.33 1.04 3.97
N LYS A 149 8.71 -0.06 3.50
CA LYS A 149 8.81 -1.38 4.12
C LYS A 149 9.94 -2.22 3.56
N LEU A 150 10.36 -1.92 2.34
CA LEU A 150 11.47 -2.53 1.64
C LEU A 150 12.72 -1.64 1.63
N ASP A 151 12.74 -0.59 2.45
CA ASP A 151 13.91 0.27 2.61
C ASP A 151 15.15 -0.56 3.03
N GLY A 152 16.27 -0.31 2.35
CA GLY A 152 17.50 -1.10 2.50
C GLY A 152 17.49 -2.49 1.86
N GLN A 153 16.46 -2.84 1.08
CA GLN A 153 16.40 -4.09 0.32
C GLN A 153 16.66 -3.84 -1.18
N PRO A 154 16.97 -4.89 -1.98
CA PRO A 154 17.15 -4.74 -3.42
C PRO A 154 15.87 -4.22 -4.11
N GLU A 155 16.04 -3.40 -5.16
CA GLU A 155 14.92 -2.81 -5.93
C GLU A 155 14.04 -3.86 -6.62
N SER A 156 14.59 -5.06 -6.89
CA SER A 156 13.82 -6.18 -7.44
C SER A 156 12.78 -6.73 -6.45
N TRP A 157 12.92 -6.44 -5.15
CA TRP A 157 12.01 -6.94 -4.14
C TRP A 157 10.72 -6.14 -4.16
N ARG A 158 9.61 -6.87 -4.12
CA ARG A 158 8.26 -6.31 -4.10
C ARG A 158 7.43 -6.99 -3.03
N LEU A 159 6.40 -6.30 -2.58
CA LEU A 159 5.36 -6.90 -1.72
C LEU A 159 4.32 -7.56 -2.61
N ALA A 160 4.24 -8.89 -2.61
CA ALA A 160 3.28 -9.66 -3.41
C ALA A 160 1.83 -9.19 -3.21
N CYS A 161 1.52 -8.68 -2.02
CA CYS A 161 0.20 -8.18 -1.67
C CYS A 161 -0.12 -6.77 -2.20
N GLN A 162 0.85 -6.05 -2.78
CA GLN A 162 0.65 -4.80 -3.53
C GLN A 162 1.02 -4.95 -5.00
N LEU A 163 1.67 -6.06 -5.36
CA LEU A 163 2.12 -6.36 -6.71
C LEU A 163 0.94 -6.82 -7.58
N LYS A 164 0.76 -6.15 -8.70
CA LYS A 164 -0.12 -6.54 -9.80
C LYS A 164 0.70 -6.70 -11.06
N VAL A 165 0.47 -7.80 -11.77
CA VAL A 165 1.15 -8.12 -13.02
C VAL A 165 0.27 -7.72 -14.20
N LEU A 166 0.88 -7.11 -15.21
CA LEU A 166 0.24 -6.67 -16.44
C LEU A 166 0.69 -7.52 -17.65
N GLY A 167 1.72 -8.35 -17.48
CA GLY A 167 2.29 -9.24 -18.47
C GLY A 167 3.15 -10.32 -17.80
N ASP A 168 3.82 -11.16 -18.60
CA ASP A 168 4.50 -12.35 -18.08
C ASP A 168 5.71 -11.96 -17.22
N VAL A 169 5.78 -12.54 -16.01
CA VAL A 169 6.75 -12.17 -14.97
C VAL A 169 7.29 -13.43 -14.31
N THR A 170 8.59 -13.40 -14.01
CA THR A 170 9.25 -14.45 -13.22
C THR A 170 9.49 -13.95 -11.81
N ILE A 171 8.92 -14.62 -10.81
CA ILE A 171 9.05 -14.24 -9.41
C ILE A 171 9.66 -15.35 -8.56
N ARG A 172 10.46 -14.98 -7.56
CA ARG A 172 11.02 -15.87 -6.56
C ARG A 172 10.38 -15.62 -5.20
N THR A 173 9.92 -16.68 -4.56
CA THR A 173 9.28 -16.59 -3.23
C THR A 173 10.31 -16.66 -2.11
N LYS A 174 10.00 -16.01 -0.97
CA LYS A 174 10.82 -16.05 0.26
C LYS A 174 12.30 -15.67 0.01
N PRO A 175 12.60 -14.52 -0.60
CA PRO A 175 13.99 -14.10 -0.79
C PRO A 175 14.67 -13.87 0.57
N GLN A 176 15.95 -14.24 0.64
CA GLN A 176 16.82 -13.99 1.79
C GLN A 176 17.78 -12.87 1.41
N ALA A 177 17.98 -11.93 2.34
CA ALA A 177 18.95 -10.84 2.20
C ALA A 177 20.34 -11.34 2.65
#